data_AF-A0A4S4H629-F1
#
_entry.id   AF-A0A4S4H629-F1
#
_cell.length_a   1.000
_cell.length_b   1.000
_cell.length_c   1.000
_cell.angle_alpha   90.00
_cell.angle_beta   90.00
_cell.angle_gamma   90.00
#
_symmetry.space_group_name_H-M   'P 1'
#
loop_
_entity.id
_entity.type
_entity.pdbx_description
1 polymer ?
#
loop_
_entity_poly.entity_id
_entity_poly.type
_entity_poly.pdbx_seq_one_letter_code
_entity_poly.pdbx_strand_id
1 'polypeptide(L)'
;MEPVITNGTTGAKHVSSSPLTLQITQQEASDLLMSDIDSRLVKVRPMATPVDQISRQGGARQCKSMEVDYYSVDSLPRETVITADKAASENETGVVSVENGKIFAPSDTLMALITDASGSPVTDCAAPVFYVDDVSADRLTLRVVNPVPDENDNIFPLLAKGTKLIR
;
A
#
# COMPACT_ATOMS: atom_id res chain seq x y z
N MET A 1 9.42 7.54 14.28
CA MET A 1 9.10 6.52 13.26
C MET A 1 9.32 7.18 11.92
N GLU A 2 10.21 6.64 11.10
CA GLU A 2 10.49 7.20 9.77
C GLU A 2 9.34 6.86 8.81
N PRO A 3 9.00 7.75 7.86
CA PRO A 3 7.98 7.46 6.85
C PRO A 3 8.41 6.28 5.99
N VAL A 4 7.55 5.27 5.87
CA VAL A 4 7.76 4.16 4.93
C VAL A 4 6.97 4.46 3.66
N ILE A 5 7.65 4.51 2.52
CA ILE A 5 7.03 4.76 1.22
C ILE A 5 6.88 3.44 0.47
N THR A 6 5.67 3.16 0.01
CA THR A 6 5.32 1.95 -0.74
C THR A 6 4.54 2.29 -1.99
N ASN A 7 4.70 1.47 -3.03
CA ASN A 7 3.91 1.61 -4.24
C ASN A 7 2.57 0.89 -4.07
N GLY A 8 1.50 1.55 -4.49
CA GLY A 8 0.17 1.01 -4.58
C GLY A 8 -0.02 0.11 -5.80
N THR A 9 -1.23 -0.40 -5.96
CA THR A 9 -1.55 -1.39 -6.98
C THR A 9 -1.48 -0.81 -8.39
N THR A 10 -1.80 0.47 -8.56
CA THR A 10 -1.70 1.19 -9.84
C THR A 10 -0.39 1.99 -9.97
N GLY A 11 0.51 1.86 -8.98
CA GLY A 11 1.84 2.47 -8.97
C GLY A 11 1.92 3.84 -8.29
N ALA A 12 0.84 4.31 -7.66
CA ALA A 12 0.90 5.54 -6.86
C ALA A 12 1.72 5.31 -5.59
N LYS A 13 2.28 6.37 -5.01
CA LYS A 13 3.09 6.26 -3.78
C LYS A 13 2.23 6.48 -2.55
N HIS A 14 2.30 5.55 -1.61
CA HIS A 14 1.66 5.61 -0.31
C HIS A 14 2.70 5.86 0.79
N VAL A 15 2.31 6.66 1.78
CA VAL A 15 3.09 6.92 2.98
C VAL A 15 2.42 6.18 4.13
N SER A 16 3.15 5.26 4.77
CA SER A 16 2.73 4.55 5.97
C SER A 16 3.58 4.93 7.17
N SER A 17 3.09 4.62 8.37
CA SER A 17 3.83 4.75 9.64
C SER A 17 4.10 6.20 10.11
N SER A 18 3.69 7.20 9.34
CA SER A 18 3.72 8.61 9.70
C SER A 18 2.56 9.37 9.05
N PRO A 19 2.15 10.52 9.59
CA PRO A 19 1.20 11.39 8.90
C PRO A 19 1.78 11.87 7.55
N LEU A 20 0.90 12.08 6.57
CA LEU A 20 1.27 12.70 5.31
C LEU A 20 1.59 14.18 5.54
N THR A 21 2.84 14.58 5.32
CA THR A 21 3.28 15.97 5.46
C THR A 21 3.55 16.60 4.10
N LEU A 22 3.47 17.93 4.02
CA LEU A 22 3.75 18.68 2.78
C LEU A 22 5.15 18.38 2.23
N GLN A 23 6.14 18.18 3.09
CA GLN A 23 7.51 17.85 2.70
C GLN A 23 7.59 16.50 1.99
N ILE A 24 6.91 15.48 2.52
CA ILE A 24 6.87 14.14 1.92
C ILE A 24 6.11 14.18 0.60
N THR A 25 4.95 14.86 0.55
CA THR A 25 4.19 15.01 -0.69
C THR A 25 4.99 15.74 -1.75
N GLN A 26 5.71 16.80 -1.40
CA GLN A 26 6.54 17.55 -2.36
C GLN A 26 7.70 16.71 -2.92
N GLN A 27 8.30 15.85 -2.09
CA GLN A 27 9.39 14.97 -2.50
C GLN A 27 8.91 13.82 -3.41
N GLU A 28 7.76 13.22 -3.08
CA GLU A 28 7.31 11.99 -3.74
C GLU A 28 6.32 12.24 -4.89
N ALA A 29 5.57 13.35 -4.83
CA ALA A 29 4.53 13.73 -5.79
C ALA A 29 4.32 15.27 -5.83
N SER A 30 5.29 15.99 -6.39
CA SER A 30 5.27 17.47 -6.49
C SER A 30 4.02 18.04 -7.15
N ASP A 31 3.43 17.30 -8.08
CA ASP A 31 2.29 17.74 -8.89
C ASP A 31 0.99 17.79 -8.09
N LEU A 32 0.86 17.02 -6.98
CA LEU A 32 -0.32 17.06 -6.12
C LEU A 32 -0.45 18.38 -5.35
N LEU A 33 0.65 19.09 -5.13
CA LEU A 33 0.66 20.35 -4.39
C LEU A 33 0.60 21.58 -5.30
N MET A 34 0.73 21.42 -6.61
CA MET A 34 0.50 22.52 -7.54
C MET A 34 -0.98 22.60 -7.86
N SER A 35 -1.59 23.75 -7.56
CA SER A 35 -2.86 24.06 -8.18
C SER A 35 -2.63 24.28 -9.67
N ASP A 36 -3.45 23.65 -10.53
CA ASP A 36 -3.45 23.92 -11.97
C ASP A 36 -3.54 25.42 -12.28
N ILE A 37 -4.19 26.16 -11.37
CA ILE A 37 -4.36 27.60 -11.40
C ILE A 37 -3.01 28.31 -11.20
N ASP A 38 -2.21 27.96 -10.19
CA ASP A 38 -0.93 28.61 -9.90
C ASP A 38 0.08 28.42 -11.04
N SER A 39 0.13 27.25 -11.66
CA SER A 39 1.02 27.00 -12.82
C SER A 39 0.71 27.92 -14.02
N ARG A 40 -0.57 28.28 -14.18
CA ARG A 40 -1.05 29.18 -15.24
C ARG A 40 -0.92 30.65 -14.86
N LEU A 41 -1.09 30.97 -13.57
CA LEU A 41 -1.01 32.34 -13.04
C LEU A 41 0.42 32.89 -13.16
N VAL A 42 1.43 32.06 -12.96
CA VAL A 42 2.85 32.42 -13.13
C VAL A 42 3.22 32.82 -14.57
N LYS A 43 2.46 32.38 -15.59
CA LYS A 43 2.74 32.75 -16.99
C LYS A 43 2.28 34.17 -17.37
N VAL A 44 1.50 34.84 -16.53
CA VAL A 44 1.09 36.23 -16.76
C VAL A 44 2.24 37.14 -16.32
N ARG A 45 3.01 37.64 -17.29
CA ARG A 45 4.04 38.66 -17.01
C ARG A 45 3.36 39.89 -16.42
N PRO A 46 3.93 40.55 -15.40
CA PRO A 46 3.38 41.79 -14.88
C PRO A 46 3.52 42.89 -15.94
N MET A 47 2.45 43.11 -16.71
CA MET A 47 2.23 44.30 -17.51
C MET A 47 1.18 45.16 -16.80
N ALA A 48 1.16 46.47 -17.09
CA ALA A 48 0.28 47.43 -16.40
C ALA A 48 -1.23 47.21 -16.66
N THR A 49 -1.61 46.46 -17.71
CA THR A 49 -3.01 46.20 -18.08
C THR A 49 -3.25 44.73 -18.47
N PRO A 50 -2.97 43.77 -17.57
CA PRO A 50 -2.93 42.36 -17.93
C PRO A 50 -4.32 41.81 -18.30
N VAL A 51 -5.38 42.31 -17.64
CA VAL A 51 -6.77 41.94 -17.93
C VAL A 51 -7.23 42.42 -19.31
N ASP A 52 -6.85 43.64 -19.70
CA ASP A 52 -7.25 44.23 -21.00
C ASP A 52 -6.58 43.50 -22.18
N GLN A 53 -5.31 43.08 -22.03
CA GLN A 53 -4.62 42.31 -23.06
C GLN A 53 -5.21 40.90 -23.22
N ILE A 54 -5.51 40.20 -22.12
CA ILE A 54 -6.15 38.88 -22.16
C ILE A 54 -7.55 38.98 -22.76
N SER A 55 -8.31 40.01 -22.41
CA SER A 55 -9.65 40.25 -22.95
C SER A 55 -9.64 40.49 -24.46
N ARG A 56 -8.66 41.27 -24.96
CA ARG A 56 -8.50 41.56 -26.40
C ARG A 56 -7.92 40.40 -27.21
N GLN A 57 -7.05 39.58 -26.61
CA GLN A 57 -6.42 38.40 -27.26
C GLN A 57 -7.24 37.11 -27.04
N GLY A 58 -8.25 37.15 -26.19
CA GLY A 58 -9.14 36.03 -25.84
C GLY A 58 -10.15 35.72 -26.92
N GLY A 59 -9.69 35.35 -28.12
CA GLY A 59 -10.55 34.73 -29.11
C GLY A 59 -11.11 33.41 -28.56
N ALA A 60 -12.37 33.10 -28.87
CA ALA A 60 -12.98 31.82 -28.53
C ALA A 60 -12.19 30.68 -29.21
N ARG A 61 -11.40 29.94 -28.42
CA ARG A 61 -10.66 28.77 -28.91
C ARG A 61 -11.67 27.63 -29.07
N GLN A 62 -11.80 27.07 -30.27
CA GLN A 62 -12.51 25.80 -30.44
C GLN A 62 -11.72 24.70 -29.71
N CYS A 63 -12.17 24.33 -28.51
CA CYS A 63 -11.77 23.08 -27.87
C CYS A 63 -12.66 21.96 -28.44
N LYS A 64 -12.06 21.00 -29.12
CA LYS A 64 -12.78 19.81 -29.64
C LYS A 64 -13.26 18.89 -28.51
N SER A 65 -12.56 18.90 -27.38
CA SER A 65 -12.94 18.23 -26.14
C SER A 65 -12.22 18.88 -24.96
N MET A 66 -12.81 18.76 -23.79
CA MET A 66 -12.15 19.02 -22.51
C MET A 66 -11.73 17.68 -21.94
N GLU A 67 -10.43 17.47 -21.76
CA GLU A 67 -9.91 16.34 -20.99
C GLU A 67 -9.91 16.74 -19.52
N VAL A 68 -10.56 15.93 -18.69
CA VAL A 68 -10.69 16.17 -17.25
C VAL A 68 -10.09 14.98 -16.55
N ASP A 69 -8.91 15.18 -15.96
CA ASP A 69 -8.29 14.18 -15.12
C ASP A 69 -8.98 14.19 -13.76
N TYR A 70 -9.59 13.05 -13.40
CA TYR A 70 -10.11 12.84 -12.06
C TYR A 70 -9.04 12.14 -11.23
N TYR A 71 -8.88 12.57 -9.98
CA TYR A 71 -8.05 11.85 -9.03
C TYR A 71 -8.58 10.42 -8.86
N SER A 72 -7.84 9.44 -9.36
CA SER A 72 -8.06 8.03 -9.04
C SER A 72 -7.42 7.72 -7.68
N VAL A 73 -8.14 7.04 -6.81
CA VAL A 73 -7.60 6.55 -5.53
C VAL A 73 -6.92 5.21 -5.79
N ASP A 74 -5.62 5.13 -5.50
CA ASP A 74 -4.89 3.86 -5.47
C ASP A 74 -5.03 3.20 -4.09
N SER A 75 -4.87 1.88 -4.04
CA SER A 75 -4.86 1.10 -2.82
C SER A 75 -3.52 0.36 -2.68
N LEU A 76 -3.03 0.27 -1.45
CA LEU A 76 -1.93 -0.62 -1.12
C LEU A 76 -2.25 -2.05 -1.57
N PRO A 77 -1.26 -2.80 -2.09
CA PRO A 77 -1.44 -4.22 -2.39
C PRO A 77 -1.97 -4.94 -1.15
N ARG A 78 -2.90 -5.88 -1.32
CA ARG A 78 -3.54 -6.59 -0.19
C ARG A 78 -2.91 -7.93 0.14
N GLU A 79 -2.09 -8.46 -0.76
CA GLU A 79 -1.51 -9.79 -0.61
C GLU A 79 0.02 -9.76 -0.77
N THR A 80 0.68 -10.67 -0.06
CA THR A 80 2.11 -10.97 -0.21
C THR A 80 2.33 -12.47 -0.11
N VAL A 81 3.49 -12.93 -0.57
CA VAL A 81 3.84 -14.35 -0.58
C VAL A 81 4.98 -14.61 0.39
N ILE A 82 4.89 -15.72 1.12
CA ILE A 82 5.95 -16.21 2.00
C ILE A 82 7.10 -16.77 1.14
N THR A 83 8.33 -16.31 1.42
CA THR A 83 9.52 -16.63 0.61
C THR A 83 10.29 -17.85 1.10
N ALA A 84 10.11 -18.24 2.37
CA ALA A 84 10.78 -19.38 3.00
C ALA A 84 9.83 -20.14 3.93
N ASP A 85 9.98 -21.47 3.98
CA ASP A 85 9.19 -22.31 4.87
C ASP A 85 9.39 -21.90 6.34
N LYS A 86 8.29 -21.79 7.08
CA LYS A 86 8.27 -21.55 8.51
C LYS A 86 7.72 -22.79 9.21
N ALA A 87 8.59 -23.49 9.94
CA ALA A 87 8.22 -24.61 10.79
C ALA A 87 7.16 -24.21 11.84
N ALA A 88 6.28 -25.17 12.15
CA ALA A 88 5.36 -25.06 13.29
C ALA A 88 6.15 -24.90 14.61
N SER A 89 5.53 -24.26 15.59
CA SER A 89 6.17 -23.95 16.87
C SER A 89 5.16 -23.92 18.01
N GLU A 90 5.61 -24.31 19.20
CA GLU A 90 4.83 -24.23 20.45
C GLU A 90 4.60 -22.77 20.90
N ASN A 91 5.46 -21.82 20.47
CA ASN A 91 5.25 -20.39 20.75
C ASN A 91 4.16 -19.79 19.87
N GLU A 92 3.35 -18.88 20.42
CA GLU A 92 2.29 -18.14 19.69
C GLU A 92 2.83 -17.13 18.65
N THR A 93 4.11 -16.77 18.76
CA THR A 93 4.75 -15.74 17.92
C THR A 93 5.80 -16.38 17.01
N GLY A 94 5.80 -15.99 15.73
CA GLY A 94 6.71 -16.49 14.71
C GLY A 94 7.18 -15.39 13.78
N VAL A 95 8.48 -15.42 13.45
CA VAL A 95 9.06 -14.57 12.38
C VAL A 95 8.92 -15.28 11.05
N VAL A 96 8.33 -14.60 10.07
CA VAL A 96 8.08 -15.09 8.70
C VAL A 96 8.79 -14.18 7.70
N SER A 97 9.45 -14.77 6.69
CA SER A 97 10.05 -14.01 5.59
C SER A 97 9.07 -13.89 4.43
N VAL A 98 8.87 -12.67 3.94
CA VAL A 98 7.88 -12.33 2.91
C VAL A 98 8.53 -11.57 1.77
N GLU A 99 7.89 -11.56 0.60
CA GLU A 99 8.42 -10.87 -0.58
C GLU A 99 8.40 -9.34 -0.43
N ASN A 100 7.39 -8.79 0.26
CA ASN A 100 7.29 -7.35 0.48
C ASN A 100 6.60 -7.05 1.82
N GLY A 101 7.39 -6.92 2.89
CA GLY A 101 6.85 -6.65 4.23
C GLY A 101 6.36 -5.21 4.42
N LYS A 102 6.83 -4.26 3.59
CA LYS A 102 6.53 -2.83 3.72
C LYS A 102 5.05 -2.48 3.52
N ILE A 103 4.29 -3.39 2.91
CA ILE A 103 2.84 -3.24 2.68
C ILE A 103 2.06 -3.26 4.00
N PHE A 104 2.61 -3.89 5.04
CA PHE A 104 1.97 -4.05 6.33
C PHE A 104 2.49 -3.06 7.35
N ALA A 105 1.63 -2.72 8.32
CA ALA A 105 1.98 -1.94 9.48
C ALA A 105 1.84 -2.78 10.76
N PRO A 106 2.59 -2.45 11.83
CA PRO A 106 2.32 -3.01 13.15
C PRO A 106 0.86 -2.79 13.52
N SER A 107 0.23 -3.79 14.11
CA SER A 107 -1.21 -3.87 14.42
C SER A 107 -2.14 -4.26 13.28
N ASP A 108 -1.62 -4.56 12.09
CA ASP A 108 -2.44 -5.17 11.03
C ASP A 108 -2.81 -6.61 11.37
N THR A 109 -4.00 -7.02 10.94
CA THR A 109 -4.47 -8.41 10.99
C THR A 109 -4.31 -9.05 9.63
N LEU A 110 -3.71 -10.23 9.58
CA LEU A 110 -3.46 -10.98 8.35
C LEU A 110 -4.13 -12.34 8.40
N MET A 111 -4.60 -12.83 7.26
CA MET A 111 -5.10 -14.18 7.08
C MET A 111 -4.18 -14.92 6.12
N ALA A 112 -3.74 -16.13 6.47
CA ALA A 112 -3.01 -16.97 5.52
C ALA A 112 -3.99 -17.82 4.73
N LEU A 113 -3.95 -17.69 3.40
CA LEU A 113 -4.69 -18.56 2.50
C LEU A 113 -3.93 -19.87 2.35
N ILE A 114 -4.39 -20.90 3.06
CA ILE A 114 -3.89 -22.26 2.87
C ILE A 114 -4.44 -22.76 1.53
N THR A 115 -3.54 -23.07 0.62
CA THR A 115 -3.86 -23.64 -0.69
C THR A 115 -3.45 -25.10 -0.72
N ASP A 116 -4.23 -25.94 -1.40
CA ASP A 116 -3.87 -27.32 -1.66
C ASP A 116 -2.71 -27.42 -2.68
N ALA A 117 -2.24 -28.64 -2.95
CA ALA A 117 -1.18 -28.88 -3.94
C ALA A 117 -1.53 -28.43 -5.37
N SER A 118 -2.80 -28.11 -5.64
CA SER A 118 -3.30 -27.57 -6.92
C SER A 118 -3.42 -26.04 -6.94
N GLY A 119 -3.11 -25.37 -5.82
CA GLY A 119 -3.25 -23.92 -5.65
C GLY A 119 -4.67 -23.45 -5.32
N SER A 120 -5.62 -24.38 -5.11
CA SER A 120 -7.00 -24.05 -4.73
C SER A 120 -7.08 -23.85 -3.22
N PRO A 121 -7.86 -22.86 -2.74
CA PRO A 121 -8.01 -22.64 -1.30
C PRO A 121 -8.66 -23.84 -0.63
N VAL A 122 -8.08 -24.32 0.48
CA VAL A 122 -8.65 -25.44 1.25
C VAL A 122 -9.89 -24.93 1.99
N THR A 123 -11.08 -25.27 1.50
CA THR A 123 -12.36 -24.77 2.00
C THR A 123 -12.77 -25.30 3.38
N ASP A 124 -12.18 -26.42 3.81
CA ASP A 124 -12.60 -27.14 5.03
C ASP A 124 -11.80 -26.76 6.28
N CYS A 125 -10.80 -25.88 6.16
CA CYS A 125 -10.01 -25.38 7.28
C CYS A 125 -10.31 -23.90 7.53
N ALA A 126 -10.57 -23.54 8.80
CA ALA A 126 -10.56 -22.14 9.21
C ALA A 126 -9.15 -21.57 8.95
N ALA A 127 -9.03 -20.59 8.06
CA ALA A 127 -7.76 -19.97 7.73
C ALA A 127 -7.14 -19.32 8.99
N PRO A 128 -5.86 -19.55 9.28
CA PRO A 128 -5.24 -18.98 10.47
C PRO A 128 -5.12 -17.46 10.31
N VAL A 129 -5.49 -16.76 11.39
CA VAL A 129 -5.44 -15.30 11.50
C VAL A 129 -4.28 -14.91 12.40
N PHE A 130 -3.52 -13.93 11.95
CA PHE A 130 -2.31 -13.41 12.59
C PHE A 130 -2.45 -11.93 12.87
N TYR A 131 -1.77 -11.47 13.92
CA TYR A 131 -1.58 -10.08 14.26
C TYR A 131 -0.11 -9.71 14.02
N VAL A 132 0.15 -8.58 13.36
CA VAL A 132 1.50 -8.09 13.09
C VAL A 132 2.03 -7.34 14.31
N ASP A 133 3.00 -7.92 15.00
CA ASP A 133 3.67 -7.26 16.14
C ASP A 133 4.76 -6.29 15.66
N ASP A 134 5.53 -6.69 14.66
CA ASP A 134 6.62 -5.87 14.12
C ASP A 134 6.87 -6.16 12.63
N VAL A 135 7.38 -5.14 11.94
CA VAL A 135 7.65 -5.16 10.50
C VAL A 135 9.10 -4.75 10.25
N SER A 136 9.87 -5.68 9.72
CA SER A 136 11.18 -5.43 9.12
C SER A 136 11.05 -5.64 7.60
N ALA A 137 11.87 -4.96 6.78
CA ALA A 137 11.66 -4.82 5.33
C ALA A 137 11.10 -6.08 4.62
N ASP A 138 11.70 -7.25 4.87
CA ASP A 138 11.32 -8.54 4.27
C ASP A 138 10.89 -9.59 5.32
N ARG A 139 10.69 -9.18 6.58
CA ARG A 139 10.35 -10.08 7.69
C ARG A 139 9.24 -9.50 8.56
N LEU A 140 8.23 -10.32 8.83
CA LEU A 140 7.12 -9.97 9.72
C LEU A 140 7.21 -10.80 10.98
N THR A 141 7.03 -10.15 12.13
CA THR A 141 6.80 -10.82 13.40
C THR A 141 5.30 -10.94 13.59
N LEU A 142 4.80 -12.18 13.50
CA LEU A 142 3.37 -12.49 13.52
C LEU A 142 3.02 -13.22 14.81
N ARG A 143 1.90 -12.85 15.42
CA ARG A 143 1.28 -13.57 16.54
C ARG A 143 -0.01 -14.23 16.09
N VAL A 144 -0.20 -15.50 16.41
CA VAL A 144 -1.45 -16.20 16.09
C VAL A 144 -2.59 -15.69 16.98
N VAL A 145 -3.72 -15.33 16.36
CA VAL A 145 -4.93 -14.86 17.08
C VAL A 145 -5.91 -15.99 17.31
N ASN A 146 -6.03 -16.90 16.35
CA ASN A 146 -6.87 -18.09 16.46
C ASN A 146 -6.01 -19.36 16.47
N PRO A 147 -5.43 -19.71 17.62
CA PRO A 147 -4.63 -20.91 17.74
C PRO A 147 -5.53 -22.15 17.65
N VAL A 148 -5.29 -22.98 16.64
CA VAL A 148 -5.85 -24.35 16.59
C VAL A 148 -4.70 -25.28 16.96
N PRO A 149 -4.66 -25.82 18.20
CA PRO A 149 -3.64 -26.77 18.58
C PRO A 149 -3.75 -28.00 17.68
N ASP A 150 -2.66 -28.33 17.00
CA ASP A 150 -2.53 -29.54 16.19
C ASP A 150 -2.19 -30.76 17.07
N GLU A 151 -2.04 -31.96 16.49
CA GLU A 151 -1.72 -33.21 17.22
C GLU A 151 -0.47 -33.12 18.13
N ASN A 152 0.42 -32.15 17.89
CA ASN A 152 1.64 -31.91 18.65
C ASN A 152 1.57 -30.68 19.60
N ASP A 153 0.39 -30.17 19.93
CA ASP A 153 0.18 -28.96 20.77
C ASP A 153 0.86 -27.68 20.23
N ASN A 154 1.23 -27.67 18.94
CA ASN A 154 1.81 -26.50 18.31
C ASN A 154 0.78 -25.38 18.19
N ILE A 155 1.13 -24.18 18.64
CA ILE A 155 0.26 -23.01 18.63
C ILE A 155 0.45 -22.20 17.33
N PHE A 156 1.68 -22.12 16.82
CA PHE A 156 1.99 -21.48 15.55
C PHE A 156 2.02 -22.52 14.42
N PRO A 157 1.22 -22.34 13.34
CA PRO A 157 1.09 -23.32 12.29
C PRO A 157 2.31 -23.35 11.37
N LEU A 158 2.52 -24.49 10.70
CA LEU A 158 3.46 -24.59 9.58
C LEU A 158 2.97 -23.69 8.43
N LEU A 159 3.84 -22.83 7.93
CA LEU A 159 3.57 -22.03 6.74
C LEU A 159 4.60 -22.38 5.67
N ALA A 160 4.12 -22.93 4.55
CA ALA A 160 4.99 -23.29 3.43
C ALA A 160 5.36 -22.04 2.61
N LYS A 161 6.49 -22.13 1.91
CA LYS A 161 6.86 -21.18 0.87
C LYS A 161 5.77 -21.16 -0.19
N GLY A 162 5.39 -19.95 -0.62
CA GLY A 162 4.31 -19.76 -1.59
C GLY A 162 2.93 -19.53 -0.97
N THR A 163 2.76 -19.73 0.35
CA THR A 163 1.51 -19.36 1.03
C THR A 163 1.27 -17.85 0.92
N LYS A 164 0.05 -17.47 0.56
CA LYS A 164 -0.37 -16.07 0.45
C LYS A 164 -0.85 -15.55 1.80
N LEU A 165 -0.31 -14.41 2.21
CA LEU A 165 -0.78 -13.63 3.34
C LEU A 165 -1.61 -12.47 2.81
N ILE A 166 -2.85 -12.36 3.28
CA ILE A 166 -3.83 -11.36 2.85
C ILE A 166 -4.20 -10.49 4.05
N ARG A 167 -4.28 -9.18 3.85
CA ARG A 167 -4.83 -8.22 4.82
C ARG A 167 -6.34 -8.09 4.69
#